data_AF-A0AAV3XN26-F1
#
_entry.id   AF-A0AAV3XN26-F1
#
_cell.length_a   1.000
_cell.length_b   1.000
_cell.length_c   1.000
_cell.angle_alpha   90.00
_cell.angle_beta   90.00
_cell.angle_gamma   90.00
#
_symmetry.space_group_name_H-M   'P 1'
#
loop_
_entity.id
_entity.type
_entity.pdbx_description
1 polymer ?
#
loop_
_entity_poly.entity_id
_entity_poly.type
_entity_poly.pdbx_seq_one_letter_code
_entity_poly.pdbx_strand_id
1 'polypeptide(L)'
;MKLRSDVCTRMSPSTPVSVGSVGAWERLCDRTTPPAPKFAPSVWVKVLNPPTAFSFDEAWLLCEYSENQWLAWIPDYGEILLRIDEFCSLER
;
A
#
# COMPACT_ATOMS: atom_id res chain seq x y z
N MET A 1 -31.17 14.19 -29.27
CA MET A 1 -30.03 14.67 -28.47
C MET A 1 -28.79 13.93 -28.97
N LYS A 2 -27.86 14.61 -29.65
CA LYS A 2 -26.66 13.99 -30.26
C LYS A 2 -25.47 14.26 -29.33
N LEU A 3 -24.97 13.22 -28.67
CA LEU A 3 -23.75 13.30 -27.86
C LEU A 3 -22.55 13.31 -28.82
N ARG A 4 -21.84 14.43 -28.89
CA ARG A 4 -20.58 14.56 -29.63
C ARG A 4 -19.47 13.99 -28.74
N SER A 5 -18.88 12.88 -29.16
CA SER A 5 -17.66 12.35 -28.56
C SER A 5 -16.50 12.89 -29.37
N ASP A 6 -15.93 14.03 -28.96
CA ASP A 6 -14.71 14.53 -29.56
C ASP A 6 -13.54 13.67 -29.05
N VAL A 7 -13.16 12.68 -29.86
CA VAL A 7 -11.92 11.93 -29.70
C VAL A 7 -10.77 12.89 -29.98
N CYS A 8 -9.89 13.10 -28.99
CA CYS A 8 -8.69 13.89 -29.19
C CYS A 8 -7.70 13.10 -30.05
N THR A 9 -7.85 13.17 -31.37
CA THR A 9 -6.83 12.72 -32.33
C THR A 9 -5.66 13.68 -32.26
N ARG A 10 -4.71 13.41 -31.35
CA ARG A 10 -3.38 14.03 -31.41
C ARG A 10 -2.37 12.98 -31.84
N MET A 11 -2.32 12.73 -33.14
CA MET A 11 -1.07 12.29 -33.76
C MET A 11 -0.49 13.47 -34.52
N SER A 12 0.70 13.90 -34.11
CA SER A 12 1.64 14.60 -34.98
C SER A 12 3.07 14.27 -34.55
N PRO A 13 4.01 14.23 -35.50
CA PRO A 13 5.15 13.34 -35.46
C PRO A 13 6.45 14.08 -35.09
N SER A 14 7.53 13.29 -35.07
CA SER A 14 8.95 13.68 -35.11
C SER A 14 9.65 14.09 -33.82
N THR A 15 10.32 13.11 -33.21
CA THR A 15 11.79 13.14 -33.06
C THR A 15 12.26 11.69 -32.82
N PRO A 16 13.26 11.15 -33.54
CA PRO A 16 13.96 9.97 -33.05
C PRO A 16 14.79 10.45 -31.85
N VAL A 17 14.16 10.49 -30.67
CA VAL A 17 14.93 10.61 -29.44
C VAL A 17 15.77 9.35 -29.39
N SER A 18 17.09 9.53 -29.44
CA SER A 18 18.02 8.45 -29.15
C SER A 18 17.59 7.87 -27.82
N VAL A 19 17.06 6.65 -27.85
CA VAL A 19 16.60 5.92 -26.67
C VAL A 19 17.83 5.64 -25.82
N GLY A 20 18.21 6.63 -25.02
CA GLY A 20 19.18 6.50 -23.97
C GLY A 20 18.58 5.59 -22.92
N SER A 21 19.01 4.33 -22.97
CA SER A 21 18.88 3.31 -21.94
C SER A 21 17.46 3.13 -21.37
N VAL A 22 16.77 2.12 -21.92
CA VAL A 22 15.61 1.42 -21.35
C VAL A 22 16.05 0.67 -20.09
N GLY A 23 16.70 1.33 -19.13
CA GLY A 23 17.24 0.72 -17.91
C GLY A 23 17.60 1.71 -16.80
N ALA A 24 17.32 3.00 -16.98
CA ALA A 24 17.67 4.02 -15.99
C ALA A 24 16.77 3.97 -14.73
N TRP A 25 15.54 3.46 -14.86
CA TRP A 25 14.58 3.37 -13.77
C TRP A 25 14.88 2.22 -12.78
N GLU A 26 15.62 1.18 -13.18
CA GLU A 26 16.02 0.08 -12.29
C GLU A 26 16.98 0.57 -11.19
N ARG A 27 17.83 1.56 -11.51
CA ARG A 27 18.84 2.11 -10.59
C ARG A 27 18.28 3.12 -9.60
N LEU A 28 17.01 3.50 -9.74
CA LEU A 28 16.32 4.38 -8.78
C LEU A 28 15.75 3.58 -7.61
N CYS A 29 15.39 2.31 -7.82
CA CYS A 29 14.89 1.44 -6.76
C CYS A 29 15.97 1.12 -5.71
N ASP A 30 17.26 1.16 -6.06
CA ASP A 30 18.38 0.86 -5.15
C ASP A 30 18.71 2.00 -4.17
N ARG A 31 18.38 3.26 -4.50
CA ARG A 31 18.92 4.42 -3.76
C ARG A 31 18.03 4.88 -2.60
N THR A 32 16.85 4.28 -2.44
CA THR A 32 15.88 4.72 -1.44
C THR A 32 14.98 3.56 -1.03
N THR A 33 15.57 2.39 -0.74
CA THR A 33 14.84 1.34 -0.04
C THR A 33 14.76 1.77 1.42
N PRO A 34 13.62 2.32 1.91
CA PRO A 34 13.43 2.46 3.34
C PRO A 34 13.63 1.08 4.00
N PRO A 35 14.11 1.04 5.26
CA PRO A 35 14.30 -0.21 5.97
C PRO A 35 13.05 -1.07 5.80
N ALA A 36 13.24 -2.35 5.45
CA ALA A 36 12.12 -3.24 5.20
C ALA A 36 11.17 -3.18 6.42
N PRO A 37 9.86 -2.96 6.19
CA PRO A 37 8.90 -2.90 7.27
C PRO A 37 8.99 -4.18 8.10
N LYS A 38 8.89 -4.05 9.43
CA LYS A 38 8.96 -5.20 10.36
C LYS A 38 7.88 -6.26 10.08
N PHE A 39 6.79 -5.84 9.45
CA PHE A 39 5.66 -6.68 9.09
C PHE A 39 5.40 -6.62 7.59
N ALA A 40 4.83 -7.68 7.03
CA ALA A 40 4.38 -7.66 5.66
C ALA A 40 2.98 -7.02 5.57
N PRO A 41 2.72 -6.13 4.60
CA PRO A 41 1.37 -5.69 4.30
C PRO A 41 0.52 -6.87 3.79
N SER A 42 -0.80 -6.75 3.89
CA SER A 42 -1.77 -7.78 3.44
C SER A 42 -1.71 -9.09 4.22
N VAL A 43 -1.48 -9.02 5.53
CA VAL A 43 -1.41 -10.18 6.42
C VAL A 43 -2.43 -10.04 7.55
N TRP A 44 -3.07 -11.15 7.94
CA TRP A 44 -3.87 -11.21 9.15
C TRP A 44 -2.95 -11.23 10.39
N VAL A 45 -3.17 -10.29 11.29
CA VAL A 45 -2.52 -10.23 12.60
C VAL A 45 -3.55 -10.37 13.70
N LYS A 46 -3.12 -10.84 14.87
CA LYS A 46 -3.96 -10.90 16.05
C LYS A 46 -3.78 -9.64 16.90
N VAL A 47 -4.83 -8.87 17.08
CA VAL A 47 -4.88 -7.70 17.96
C VAL A 47 -4.97 -8.19 19.41
N LEU A 48 -4.04 -7.74 20.26
CA LEU A 48 -3.96 -8.15 21.66
C LEU A 48 -4.99 -7.44 22.53
N ASN A 49 -5.33 -6.20 22.18
CA ASN A 49 -6.24 -5.38 22.96
C ASN A 49 -7.28 -4.71 22.03
N PRO A 50 -8.36 -5.43 21.65
CA PRO A 50 -9.38 -4.89 20.77
C PRO A 50 -9.99 -3.60 21.35
N PRO A 51 -10.31 -2.61 20.50
CA PRO A 51 -10.84 -1.32 20.94
C PRO A 51 -12.24 -1.44 21.56
N THR A 52 -13.01 -2.48 21.20
CA THR A 52 -14.34 -2.71 21.74
C THR A 52 -14.53 -4.19 22.08
N ALA A 53 -15.39 -4.48 23.06
CA ALA A 53 -15.70 -5.85 23.49
C ALA A 53 -16.44 -6.70 22.44
N PHE A 54 -16.82 -6.10 21.31
CA PHE A 54 -17.51 -6.77 20.19
C PHE A 54 -16.64 -6.85 18.93
N SER A 55 -15.42 -6.31 18.97
CA SER A 55 -14.48 -6.39 17.87
C SER A 55 -13.87 -7.78 17.78
N PHE A 56 -13.57 -8.23 16.56
CA PHE A 56 -12.71 -9.38 16.38
C PHE A 56 -11.29 -9.08 16.86
N ASP A 57 -10.63 -10.09 17.43
CA ASP A 57 -9.22 -10.05 17.79
C ASP A 57 -8.30 -10.18 16.57
N GLU A 58 -8.84 -10.20 15.34
CA GLU A 58 -8.09 -10.34 14.11
C GLU A 58 -8.21 -9.07 13.26
N ALA A 59 -7.08 -8.57 12.79
CA ALA A 59 -7.00 -7.41 11.92
C ALA A 59 -6.18 -7.72 10.67
N TRP A 60 -6.59 -7.18 9.54
CA TRP A 60 -5.83 -7.25 8.29
C TRP A 60 -4.89 -6.05 8.19
N LEU A 61 -3.58 -6.29 8.18
CA LEU A 61 -2.57 -5.25 8.00
C LEU A 61 -2.65 -4.68 6.58
N LEU A 62 -2.86 -3.38 6.44
CA LEU A 62 -2.93 -2.70 5.15
C LEU A 62 -1.56 -2.14 4.75
N CYS A 63 -1.03 -1.22 5.56
CA CYS A 63 0.25 -0.58 5.31
C CYS A 63 0.88 -0.03 6.59
N GLU A 64 2.19 0.17 6.56
CA GLU A 64 2.91 0.89 7.60
C GLU A 64 2.54 2.37 7.52
N TYR A 65 1.98 2.89 8.61
CA TYR A 65 1.69 4.31 8.73
C TYR A 65 2.89 5.07 9.28
N SER A 66 3.65 4.46 10.20
CA SER A 66 4.89 4.99 10.80
C SER A 66 5.74 3.84 11.36
N GLU A 67 6.98 4.10 11.77
CA GLU A 67 7.95 3.09 12.26
C GLU A 67 7.41 2.13 13.37
N ASN A 68 6.38 2.56 14.10
CA ASN A 68 5.74 1.80 15.17
C ASN A 68 4.21 1.72 15.02
N GLN A 69 3.63 2.18 13.91
CA GLN A 69 2.18 2.22 13.71
C GLN A 69 1.81 1.66 12.34
N TRP A 70 0.80 0.80 12.35
CA TRP A 70 0.29 0.12 11.19
C TRP A 70 -1.19 0.40 11.03
N LEU A 71 -1.58 0.74 9.81
CA LEU A 71 -2.98 0.80 9.46
C LEU A 71 -3.45 -0.64 9.26
N ALA A 72 -4.50 -1.00 9.99
CA ALA A 72 -5.12 -2.31 9.91
C ALA A 72 -6.64 -2.19 9.79
N TRP A 73 -7.29 -3.25 9.34
CA TRP A 73 -8.73 -3.32 9.19
C TRP A 73 -9.29 -4.49 9.99
N ILE A 74 -10.22 -4.21 10.89
CA ILE A 74 -10.88 -5.22 11.73
C ILE A 74 -12.31 -5.42 11.21
N PRO A 75 -12.72 -6.68 10.92
CA PRO A 75 -14.14 -6.99 10.70
C PRO A 75 -14.99 -6.49 11.87
N ASP A 76 -16.13 -5.87 11.59
CA ASP A 76 -17.05 -5.22 12.55
C ASP A 76 -16.62 -3.84 13.10
N TYR A 77 -15.34 -3.45 13.02
CA TYR A 77 -14.88 -2.13 13.47
C TYR A 77 -14.51 -1.19 12.31
N GLY A 78 -13.91 -1.72 11.24
CA GLY A 78 -13.37 -0.93 10.14
C GLY A 78 -11.87 -0.67 10.26
N GLU A 79 -11.41 0.48 9.77
CA GLU A 79 -10.00 0.87 9.76
C GLU A 79 -9.55 1.38 11.13
N ILE A 80 -8.37 0.95 11.56
CA ILE A 80 -7.76 1.33 12.83
C ILE A 80 -6.24 1.47 12.69
N LEU A 81 -5.65 2.38 13.46
CA LEU A 81 -4.21 2.45 13.65
C LEU A 81 -3.83 1.60 14.85
N LEU A 82 -2.99 0.59 14.61
CA LEU A 82 -2.44 -0.27 15.66
C LEU A 82 -0.96 -0.01 15.83
N ARG A 83 -0.50 -0.02 17.07
CA ARG A 83 0.93 -0.05 17.36
C ARG A 83 1.48 -1.46 17.18
N ILE A 84 2.76 -1.57 16.85
CA ILE A 84 3.44 -2.87 16.72
C ILE A 84 3.40 -3.73 17.99
N ASP A 85 3.18 -3.11 19.16
CA ASP A 85 3.02 -3.77 20.45
C ASP A 85 1.56 -4.18 20.75
N GLU A 86 0.60 -3.72 19.96
CA GLU A 86 -0.84 -3.99 20.13
C GLU A 86 -1.32 -5.16 19.28
N PHE A 87 -0.46 -5.73 18.43
CA PHE A 87 -0.76 -6.90 17.64
C PHE A 87 0.45 -7.84 17.54
N CYS A 88 0.17 -9.10 17.27
CA CYS A 88 1.19 -10.11 16.97
C CYS A 88 0.93 -10.72 15.60
N SER A 89 2.00 -11.01 14.86
CA SER A 89 1.91 -11.79 13.64
C SER A 89 1.35 -13.17 13.95
N LEU A 90 0.30 -13.55 13.24
CA LEU A 90 -0.21 -14.91 13.27
C LEU A 90 0.71 -15.77 12.40
N GLU A 91 1.97 -15.97 12.84
CA GLU A 91 2.85 -16.95 12.21
C GLU A 91 2.17 -18.33 12.36
N ARG A 92 1.92 -18.96 11.21
CA ARG A 92 1.22 -20.24 11.11
C ARG A 92 2.21 -21.38 10.99
#